data_AF-A0A2E4NJV8-F1
#
_entry.id   AF-A0A2E4NJV8-F1
#
_cell.length_a   1.000
_cell.length_b   1.000
_cell.length_c   1.000
_cell.angle_alpha   90.00
_cell.angle_beta   90.00
_cell.angle_gamma   90.00
#
_symmetry.space_group_name_H-M   'P 1'
#
loop_
_entity.id
_entity.type
_entity.pdbx_description
1 polymer ?
#
loop_
_entity_poly.entity_id
_entity_poly.type
_entity_poly.pdbx_seq_one_letter_code
_entity_poly.pdbx_strand_id
1 'polypeptide(L)'
;MNLKRTRNKLLKNGFVAHHQTDRHDQWMDVQGGGTDISFYHDGETLVDGALKVHGRRPDNIMYDEFNSCFTRSVKTAIELSRV
;
A
#
# COMPACT_ATOMS: atom_id res chain seq x y z
N MET A 1 -8.95 11.04 -3.43
CA MET A 1 -8.86 9.89 -4.39
C MET A 1 -10.00 8.93 -4.09
N ASN A 2 -10.71 8.39 -5.09
CA ASN A 2 -11.87 7.51 -4.82
C ASN A 2 -11.43 6.15 -4.25
N LEU A 3 -12.04 5.74 -3.14
CA LEU A 3 -11.68 4.52 -2.39
C LEU A 3 -11.94 3.25 -3.20
N LYS A 4 -13.15 3.10 -3.76
CA LYS A 4 -13.54 1.94 -4.58
C LYS A 4 -12.61 1.76 -5.78
N ARG A 5 -12.28 2.85 -6.48
CA ARG A 5 -11.33 2.83 -7.59
C ARG A 5 -9.92 2.40 -7.15
N THR A 6 -9.48 2.87 -5.98
CA THR A 6 -8.17 2.53 -5.40
C THR A 6 -8.09 1.06 -5.05
N ARG A 7 -9.06 0.53 -4.28
CA ARG A 7 -9.18 -0.89 -3.92
C ARG A 7 -9.21 -1.79 -5.15
N ASN A 8 -10.04 -1.45 -6.14
CA ASN A 8 -10.12 -2.21 -7.39
C ASN A 8 -8.80 -2.22 -8.16
N LYS A 9 -8.04 -1.12 -8.13
CA LYS A 9 -6.75 -1.05 -8.80
C LYS A 9 -5.70 -1.91 -8.10
N LEU A 10 -5.66 -1.90 -6.76
CA LEU A 10 -4.79 -2.77 -5.97
C LEU A 10 -5.11 -4.25 -6.25
N LEU A 11 -6.39 -4.64 -6.16
CA LEU A 11 -6.83 -6.01 -6.41
C LEU A 11 -6.42 -6.50 -7.83
N LYS A 12 -6.65 -5.69 -8.86
CA LYS A 12 -6.25 -6.01 -10.24
C LYS A 12 -4.74 -6.17 -10.45
N ASN A 13 -3.93 -5.61 -9.54
CA ASN A 13 -2.46 -5.73 -9.59
C ASN A 13 -1.95 -6.77 -8.60
N GLY A 14 -2.79 -7.69 -8.12
CA GLY A 14 -2.33 -8.80 -7.27
C GLY A 14 -2.04 -8.38 -5.83
N PHE A 15 -2.70 -7.33 -5.34
CA PHE A 15 -2.71 -7.02 -3.92
C PHE A 15 -3.90 -7.68 -3.25
N VAL A 16 -3.70 -8.18 -2.03
CA VAL A 16 -4.76 -8.71 -1.19
C VAL A 16 -4.96 -7.81 0.02
N ALA A 17 -6.21 -7.68 0.46
CA ALA A 17 -6.51 -6.96 1.69
C ALA A 17 -5.94 -7.74 2.88
N HIS A 18 -5.02 -7.12 3.62
CA HIS A 18 -4.38 -7.71 4.80
C HIS A 18 -5.11 -7.26 6.09
N HIS A 19 -5.48 -5.97 6.15
CA HIS A 19 -6.25 -5.41 7.25
C HIS A 19 -7.17 -4.31 6.72
N GLN A 20 -8.46 -4.37 7.02
CA GLN A 20 -9.44 -3.35 6.63
C GLN A 20 -10.31 -3.00 7.83
N THR A 21 -10.46 -1.70 8.07
CA THR A 21 -11.29 -1.12 9.12
C THR A 21 -12.13 0.00 8.52
N ASP A 22 -13.02 0.60 9.31
CA ASP A 22 -13.88 1.68 8.86
C ASP A 22 -13.11 2.92 8.37
N ARG A 23 -11.86 3.09 8.80
CA ARG A 23 -11.04 4.27 8.49
C ARG A 23 -9.69 3.99 7.86
N HIS A 24 -9.31 2.73 7.72
CA HIS A 24 -7.97 2.36 7.33
C HIS A 24 -7.95 1.03 6.57
N ASP A 25 -7.15 1.02 5.51
CA ASP A 25 -6.92 -0.12 4.65
C ASP A 25 -5.42 -0.41 4.55
N GLN A 26 -5.04 -1.67 4.67
CA GLN A 26 -3.72 -2.21 4.40
C GLN A 26 -3.84 -3.37 3.41
N TRP A 27 -3.00 -3.33 2.39
CA TRP A 27 -3.00 -4.23 1.25
C TRP A 27 -1.59 -4.77 1.02
N MET A 28 -1.44 -6.09 0.92
CA MET A 28 -0.15 -6.76 0.72
C MET A 28 0.04 -7.14 -0.74
N ASP A 29 1.20 -6.82 -1.32
CA ASP A 29 1.60 -7.28 -2.66
C ASP A 29 2.03 -8.75 -2.59
N VAL A 30 1.18 -9.67 -3.08
CA VAL A 30 1.53 -11.10 -3.12
C VAL A 30 2.40 -11.48 -4.31
N GLN A 31 2.61 -10.56 -5.27
CA GLN A 31 3.49 -10.77 -6.42
C GLN A 31 4.90 -10.18 -6.18
N GLY A 32 5.00 -9.12 -5.39
CA GLY A 32 6.20 -8.31 -5.18
C GLY A 32 6.98 -8.57 -3.88
N GLY A 33 6.79 -9.72 -3.23
CA GLY A 33 7.56 -10.10 -2.03
C GLY A 33 6.94 -9.63 -0.70
N GLY A 34 5.63 -9.35 -0.65
CA GLY A 34 4.91 -9.09 0.60
C GLY A 34 4.99 -7.65 1.10
N THR A 35 5.34 -6.70 0.24
CA THR A 35 5.34 -5.27 0.58
C THR A 35 3.91 -4.78 0.81
N ASP A 36 3.68 -4.10 1.94
CA ASP A 36 2.37 -3.54 2.26
C ASP A 36 2.21 -2.12 1.69
N ILE A 37 0.98 -1.79 1.26
CA ILE A 37 0.50 -0.44 0.99
C ILE A 37 -0.64 -0.15 1.95
N SER A 38 -0.62 1.00 2.61
CA SER A 38 -1.68 1.41 3.52
C SER A 38 -2.12 2.84 3.32
N PHE A 39 -3.38 3.13 3.63
CA PHE A 39 -3.97 4.47 3.51
C PHE A 39 -5.19 4.61 4.42
N TYR A 40 -5.46 5.86 4.83
CA TYR A 40 -6.67 6.21 5.57
C TYR A 40 -7.79 6.63 4.61
N HIS A 41 -9.03 6.42 5.00
CA HIS A 41 -10.21 6.81 4.23
C HIS A 41 -11.40 7.17 5.11
N ASP A 42 -12.33 7.95 4.56
CA ASP A 42 -13.59 8.34 5.20
C ASP A 42 -14.77 7.43 4.84
N GLY A 43 -14.52 6.38 4.05
CA GLY A 43 -15.53 5.44 3.54
C GLY A 43 -15.81 5.62 2.04
N GLU A 44 -15.52 6.79 1.47
CA GLU A 44 -15.69 7.06 0.04
C GLU A 44 -14.39 7.47 -0.65
N THR A 45 -13.54 8.20 0.08
CA THR A 45 -12.30 8.78 -0.42
C THR A 45 -11.13 8.56 0.53
N LEU A 46 -9.92 8.57 -0.02
CA LEU A 46 -8.70 8.53 0.79
C LEU A 46 -8.49 9.88 1.48
N VAL A 47 -8.30 9.83 2.81
CA VAL A 47 -7.95 10.99 3.66
C VAL A 47 -6.52 11.42 3.31
N ASP A 48 -6.32 12.73 3.13
CA ASP A 48 -5.05 13.38 2.72
C ASP A 48 -4.49 12.96 1.35
N GLY A 49 -5.14 12.00 0.68
CA GLY A 49 -4.74 11.46 -0.62
C GLY A 49 -3.40 10.72 -0.63
N ALA A 50 -2.79 10.47 0.54
CA ALA A 50 -1.49 9.82 0.66
C ALA A 50 -1.63 8.30 0.87
N LEU A 51 -0.84 7.54 0.13
CA LEU A 51 -0.60 6.11 0.33
C LEU A 51 0.80 5.95 0.91
N LYS A 52 0.91 5.18 1.99
CA LYS A 52 2.19 4.73 2.53
C LYS A 52 2.53 3.37 1.92
N VAL A 53 3.67 3.29 1.26
CA VAL A 53 4.33 2.04 0.87
C VAL A 53 5.29 1.68 1.99
N HIS A 54 5.07 0.55 2.65
CA HIS A 54 5.94 0.08 3.71
C HIS A 54 7.24 -0.44 3.10
N GLY A 55 8.34 -0.34 3.84
CA GLY A 55 9.60 -0.98 3.43
C GLY A 55 9.42 -2.50 3.35
N ARG A 56 10.19 -3.16 2.49
CA ARG A 56 10.19 -4.63 2.42
C ARG A 56 10.51 -5.22 3.79
N ARG A 57 9.94 -6.39 4.08
CA ARG A 57 10.39 -7.16 5.23
C ARG A 57 11.85 -7.54 4.98
N PRO A 58 12.76 -7.18 5.89
CA PRO A 58 14.16 -7.45 5.69
C PRO A 58 14.40 -8.94 5.79
N ASP A 59 15.27 -9.44 4.92
CA ASP A 59 15.87 -10.75 5.14
C ASP A 59 16.94 -10.63 6.23
N ASN A 60 17.50 -9.43 6.45
CA ASN A 60 18.48 -9.16 7.49
C ASN A 60 18.30 -7.78 8.15
N ILE A 61 17.60 -7.77 9.29
CA ILE A 61 17.23 -6.57 10.07
C ILE A 61 18.42 -5.65 10.39
N MET A 62 19.64 -6.19 10.46
CA MET A 62 20.85 -5.43 10.81
C MET A 62 21.43 -4.61 9.66
N TYR A 63 21.06 -4.89 8.41
CA TYR A 63 21.68 -4.28 7.22
C TYR A 63 20.67 -3.65 6.26
N ASP A 64 19.40 -4.03 6.35
CA ASP A 64 18.36 -3.52 5.46
C ASP A 64 17.81 -2.17 5.98
N GLU A 65 17.98 -1.10 5.20
CA GLU A 65 17.40 0.22 5.52
C GLU A 65 15.89 0.25 5.26
N PHE A 66 15.11 0.52 6.31
CA PHE A 66 13.65 0.54 6.27
C PHE A 66 13.08 1.89 5.80
N ASN A 67 13.17 2.18 4.51
CA ASN A 67 12.58 3.41 3.99
C ASN A 67 11.14 3.16 3.53
N SER A 68 10.18 3.56 4.37
CA SER A 68 8.79 3.71 3.91
C SER A 68 8.68 4.92 2.99
N CYS A 69 7.92 4.78 1.91
CA CYS A 69 7.69 5.86 0.95
C CYS A 69 6.24 6.33 0.99
N PHE A 70 6.02 7.61 0.70
CA PHE A 70 4.67 8.17 0.56
C PHE A 70 4.43 8.62 -0.86
N THR A 71 3.21 8.41 -1.36
CA THR A 71 2.81 8.89 -2.68
C THR A 71 1.34 9.21 -2.74
N ARG A 72 0.94 10.12 -3.62
CA ARG A 72 -0.47 10.46 -3.88
C ARG A 72 -1.03 9.73 -5.11
N SER A 73 -0.33 8.71 -5.59
CA SER A 73 -0.68 7.97 -6.79
C SER A 73 -0.65 6.47 -6.49
N VAL A 74 -1.80 5.80 -6.65
CA VAL A 74 -1.87 4.32 -6.54
C VAL A 74 -0.93 3.64 -7.53
N LYS A 75 -0.76 4.22 -8.73
CA LYS A 75 0.15 3.66 -9.73
C LYS A 75 1.59 3.66 -9.20
N THR A 76 2.02 4.81 -8.68
CA THR A 76 3.35 4.98 -8.13
C THR A 76 3.54 4.15 -6.87
N ALA A 77 2.50 3.98 -6.05
CA ALA A 77 2.56 3.12 -4.87
C ALA A 77 2.84 1.66 -5.24
N ILE A 78 2.17 1.16 -6.29
CA ILE A 78 2.39 -0.18 -6.84
C ILE A 78 3.78 -0.33 -7.46
N GLU A 79 4.26 0.71 -8.17
CA GLU A 79 5.61 0.69 -8.74
C GLU A 79 6.65 0.61 -7.61
N LEU A 80 6.52 1.46 -6.59
CA LEU A 80 7.43 1.50 -5.44
C LEU A 80 7.38 0.24 -4.58
N SER A 81 6.26 -0.49 -4.51
CA SER A 81 6.20 -1.73 -3.72
C SER A 81 6.97 -2.88 -4.36
N ARG A 82 7.33 -2.74 -5.64
CA ARG A 82 7.95 -3.78 -6.47
C ARG A 82 9.41 -3.54 -6.79
N VAL A 83 9.94 -2.36 -6.46
CA VAL A 83 11.39 -2.08 -6.50
C VAL A 83 12.05 -2.82 -5.35
#